data_AF-A0ABD5GWG3-F1
#
_entry.id   AF-A0ABD5GWG3-F1
#
_cell.length_a   1.000
_cell.length_b   1.000
_cell.length_c   1.000
_cell.angle_alpha   90.00
_cell.angle_beta   90.00
_cell.angle_gamma   90.00
#
_symmetry.space_group_name_H-M   'P 1'
#
loop_
_entity.id
_entity.type
_entity.pdbx_description
1 polymer ?
#
loop_
_entity_poly.entity_id
_entity_poly.type
_entity_poly.pdbx_seq_one_letter_code
_entity_poly.pdbx_strand_id
1 'polypeptide(L)' 'MNMELTTSGPTLNRYSLTIPSCPHKLDVERFEGLEQLSVRYHYSVRFISSIEFEL' A
#
# COMPACT_ATOMS: atom_id res chain seq x y z
N MET A 1 -3.99 5.70 28.78
CA MET A 1 -3.66 5.00 27.52
C MET A 1 -3.65 6.07 26.46
N ASN A 2 -2.46 6.39 25.97
CA ASN A 2 -2.21 7.59 25.18
C ASN A 2 -2.23 7.09 23.74
N MET A 3 -3.31 7.35 23.02
CA MET A 3 -3.42 6.99 21.62
C MET A 3 -2.63 8.05 20.84
N GLU A 4 -1.34 7.80 20.61
CA GLU A 4 -0.57 8.58 19.63
C GLU A 4 -1.26 8.42 18.27
N LEU A 5 -1.92 9.48 17.81
CA LEU A 5 -2.43 9.58 16.46
C LEU A 5 -1.22 9.67 15.54
N THR A 6 -0.76 8.53 14.99
CA THR A 6 0.15 8.54 13.86
C THR A 6 -0.53 9.32 12.74
N THR A 7 0.11 10.38 12.26
CA THR A 7 -0.38 11.30 11.22
C THR A 7 -0.46 10.61 9.84
N SER A 8 -1.19 9.51 9.74
CA SER A 8 -1.65 8.98 8.47
C SER A 8 -3.08 9.46 8.32
N GLY A 9 -3.33 10.35 7.34
CA GLY A 9 -4.69 10.60 6.88
C GLY A 9 -5.42 9.28 6.53
N PRO A 10 -6.75 9.31 6.35
CA PRO A 10 -7.52 8.10 6.05
C PRO A 10 -6.91 7.37 4.85
N THR A 11 -6.51 6.12 5.05
CA THR A 11 -5.99 5.26 3.98
C THR A 11 -7.17 4.61 3.26
N LEU A 12 -7.03 4.38 1.96
CA LEU A 12 -8.09 3.73 1.16
C LEU A 12 -8.32 2.27 1.57
N ASN A 13 -7.28 1.62 2.10
CA ASN A 13 -7.34 0.26 2.61
C ASN A 13 -6.41 0.07 3.82
N ARG A 14 -6.54 -1.08 4.49
CA ARG A 14 -5.71 -1.48 5.64
C ARG A 14 -4.38 -2.13 5.24
N TYR A 15 -4.20 -2.45 3.96
CA TYR A 15 -2.98 -3.08 3.45
C TYR A 15 -1.95 -2.01 3.11
N SER A 16 -0.68 -2.30 3.38
CA SER A 16 0.45 -1.47 2.99
C SER A 16 1.20 -2.10 1.81
N LEU A 17 1.67 -1.25 0.90
CA LEU A 17 2.55 -1.64 -0.20
C LEU A 17 3.86 -0.87 -0.08
N THR A 18 4.98 -1.59 0.01
CA THR A 18 6.32 -1.01 -0.01
C THR A 18 7.08 -1.58 -1.19
N ILE A 19 7.54 -0.69 -2.08
CA ILE A 19 8.39 -1.06 -3.22
C ILE A 19 9.76 -0.41 -2.97
N PRO A 20 10.85 -1.16 -2.77
CA PRO A 20 12.15 -0.60 -2.37
C PRO A 20 12.70 0.50 -3.29
N SER A 21 12.37 0.44 -4.58
CA SER A 21 12.79 1.44 -5.57
C SER A 21 11.84 2.64 -5.70
N CYS A 22 10.72 2.64 -4.97
CA CYS A 22 9.72 3.71 -5.02
C CYS A 22 9.80 4.54 -3.73
N PRO A 23 10.29 5.79 -3.78
CA PRO A 23 10.37 6.65 -2.59
C PRO A 23 9.01 7.26 -2.20
N HIS A 24 8.01 7.17 -3.08
CA HIS A 24 6.69 7.78 -2.86
C HIS A 24 5.80 6.92 -1.98
N LYS A 25 4.92 7.58 -1.22
CA LYS A 25 3.87 6.90 -0.45
C LYS A 25 2.85 6.27 -1.41
N LEU A 26 2.63 4.96 -1.25
CA LEU A 26 1.65 4.19 -2.02
C LEU A 26 0.47 3.85 -1.11
N ASP A 27 -0.70 4.43 -1.38
CA ASP A 27 -1.94 4.07 -0.69
C ASP A 27 -2.67 2.97 -1.47
N VAL A 28 -2.88 1.82 -0.84
CA VAL A 28 -3.46 0.65 -1.51
C VAL A 28 -4.96 0.88 -1.68
N GLU A 29 -5.43 0.85 -2.92
CA GLU A 29 -6.86 0.91 -3.24
C GLU A 29 -7.46 -0.50 -3.19
N ARG A 30 -6.83 -1.45 -3.90
CA ARG A 30 -7.32 -2.82 -4.05
C ARG A 30 -6.18 -3.82 -4.04
N PHE A 31 -6.38 -4.92 -3.32
CA PHE A 31 -5.44 -6.02 -3.22
C PHE A 31 -6.17 -7.34 -3.46
N GLU A 32 -5.73 -8.09 -4.47
CA GLU A 32 -6.27 -9.41 -4.82
C GLU A 32 -5.13 -10.41 -5.01
N GLY A 33 -5.35 -11.65 -4.59
CA GLY A 33 -4.34 -12.70 -4.62
C GLY A 33 -4.88 -14.05 -5.03
N LEU A 34 -4.03 -14.81 -5.72
CA LEU A 34 -4.22 -16.22 -6.02
C LEU A 34 -3.05 -17.01 -5.43
N GLU A 35 -3.37 -17.93 -4.52
CA GLU A 35 -2.42 -18.78 -3.83
C GLU A 35 -2.85 -20.24 -3.97
N GLN A 36 -1.89 -21.12 -4.28
CA GLN A 36 -2.09 -22.55 -4.38
C GLN A 36 -0.79 -23.28 -4.02
N LEU A 37 -0.90 -24.46 -3.42
CA LEU A 37 0.27 -25.29 -3.10
C LEU A 37 1.08 -25.61 -4.35
N SER A 38 2.39 -25.44 -4.27
CA SER A 38 3.34 -25.74 -5.35
C SER A 38 3.10 -24.96 -6.66
N VAL A 39 2.34 -23.86 -6.60
CA VAL A 39 2.15 -22.92 -7.71
C VAL A 39 2.70 -21.56 -7.30
N ARG A 40 3.23 -20.81 -8.27
CA ARG A 40 3.68 -19.44 -8.00
C ARG A 40 2.48 -18.56 -7.67
N TYR A 41 2.51 -17.93 -6.50
CA TYR A 41 1.52 -16.95 -6.10
C TYR A 41 1.48 -15.78 -7.10
N HIS A 42 0.29 -15.21 -7.25
CA HIS A 42 0.09 -14.03 -8.08
C HIS A 42 -0.77 -13.02 -7.33
N TYR A 43 -0.28 -11.79 -7.21
CA TYR A 43 -1.02 -10.69 -6.61
C TYR A 43 -1.20 -9.56 -7.61
N SER A 44 -2.41 -9.00 -7.62
CA SER A 44 -2.75 -7.77 -8.34
C SER A 44 -3.00 -6.68 -7.32
N VAL A 45 -2.22 -5.60 -7.38
CA VAL A 45 -2.35 -4.46 -6.46
C VAL A 45 -2.65 -3.20 -7.26
N ARG A 46 -3.78 -2.55 -6.96
CA ARG A 46 -4.04 -1.17 -7.40
C ARG A 46 -3.77 -0.23 -6.24
N PHE A 47 -3.04 0.84 -6.52
CA PHE A 47 -2.64 1.82 -5.52
C PHE A 47 -2.65 3.22 -6.13
N ILE A 48 -2.77 4.23 -5.26
CA ILE A 48 -2.60 5.64 -5.60
C ILE A 48 -1.26 6.09 -5.03
N SER A 49 -0.48 6.82 -5.84
CA SER A 49 0.74 7.47 -5.39
C SER A 49 0.48 8.97 -5.31
N SER A 50 0.76 9.58 -4.16
CA SER A 50 0.83 11.03 -4.07
C SER A 50 2.15 11.48 -4.68
N ILE A 51 2.11 12.02 -5.90
CA ILE A 51 3.22 12.77 -6.46
C ILE A 51 3.20 14.14 -5.78
N GLU A 52 4.02 14.33 -4.75
CA GLU A 52 4.29 15.67 -4.24
C GLU A 52 5.26 16.33 -5.24
N PHE A 53 4.74 17.24 -6.07
CA PHE A 53 5.61 18.16 -6.80
C PHE A 53 6.16 19.16 -5.78
N GLU A 54 7.44 19.08 -5.46
CA GLU A 54 8.13 20.18 -4.79
C GLU A 54 8.13 21.38 -5.75
N LEU A 55 7.37 22.43 -5.40
CA LEU A 55 7.41 23.76 -6.02
C LEU A 55 8.45 24.63 -5.31
#